data_AF-A0A5P9PG11-F1
#
_entry.id   AF-A0A5P9PG11-F1
#
_cell.length_a   1.000
_cell.length_b   1.000
_cell.length_c   1.000
_cell.angle_alpha   90.00
_cell.angle_beta   90.00
_cell.angle_gamma   90.00
#
_symmetry.space_group_name_H-M   'P 1'
#
loop_
_entity.id
_entity.type
_entity.pdbx_description
1 polymer ?
#
loop_
_entity_poly.entity_id
_entity_poly.type
_entity_poly.pdbx_seq_one_letter_code
_entity_poly.pdbx_strand_id
1 'polypeptide(L)'
;MSTHGITNGAERAVIEDLLDRNRDALIETARGLSEADARRRLVASLTTPISLLKHAAAAERIWFQRFWAGLEESECDGYAKRDEGTFTVTDDETLADVIDEFERASQRSREIAARFDLDDTKDNPREGKVSMRWTLLAMIQEFARHAGHGDILREQIDKPVVSR
;
A
#
# COMPACT_ATOMS: atom_id res chain seq x y z
N MET A 1 -17.31 -10.32 4.79
CA MET A 1 -18.20 -9.88 5.90
C MET A 1 -17.91 -8.42 6.12
N SER A 2 -18.90 -7.53 6.02
CA SER A 2 -18.69 -6.10 6.30
C SER A 2 -18.48 -5.95 7.81
N THR A 3 -17.21 -5.97 8.24
CA THR A 3 -16.83 -5.56 9.58
C THR A 3 -17.13 -4.08 9.67
N HIS A 4 -18.09 -3.71 10.52
CA HIS A 4 -18.39 -2.30 10.76
C HIS A 4 -17.11 -1.66 11.29
N GLY A 5 -16.52 -0.77 10.49
CA GLY A 5 -15.25 -0.12 10.82
C GLY A 5 -15.33 0.58 12.18
N ILE A 6 -14.20 0.66 12.87
CA ILE A 6 -14.11 1.32 14.16
C ILE A 6 -14.31 2.83 13.95
N THR A 7 -15.44 3.36 14.43
CA THR A 7 -15.80 4.79 14.28
C THR A 7 -15.72 5.59 15.59
N ASN A 8 -15.42 4.93 16.72
CA ASN A 8 -15.15 5.55 18.01
C ASN A 8 -14.15 4.69 18.82
N GLY A 9 -13.50 5.27 19.84
CA GLY A 9 -12.56 4.56 20.71
C GLY A 9 -11.20 5.25 20.83
N ALA A 10 -10.18 4.49 21.22
CA ALA A 10 -8.80 5.00 21.33
C ALA A 10 -8.27 5.44 19.96
N GLU A 11 -7.56 6.58 19.92
CA GLU A 11 -7.04 7.19 18.69
C GLU A 11 -6.30 6.17 17.80
N ARG A 12 -5.38 5.40 18.40
CA ARG A 12 -4.61 4.36 17.68
C ARG A 12 -5.51 3.34 17.00
N ALA A 13 -6.53 2.83 17.70
CA ALA A 13 -7.42 1.80 17.15
C ALA A 13 -8.19 2.31 15.93
N VAL A 14 -8.64 3.57 15.96
CA VAL A 14 -9.34 4.19 14.82
C VAL A 14 -8.39 4.39 13.63
N ILE A 15 -7.17 4.85 13.88
CA ILE A 15 -6.15 5.06 12.82
C ILE A 15 -5.76 3.73 12.18
N GLU A 16 -5.47 2.70 12.98
CA GLU A 16 -5.07 1.39 12.47
C GLU A 16 -6.21 0.71 11.69
N ASP A 17 -7.46 0.81 12.15
CA ASP A 17 -8.65 0.34 11.40
C ASP A 17 -8.82 1.08 10.05
N LEU A 18 -8.64 2.40 10.04
CA LEU A 18 -8.68 3.18 8.81
C LEU A 18 -7.59 2.75 7.83
N LEU A 19 -6.37 2.50 8.31
CA LEU A 19 -5.28 2.02 7.47
C LEU A 19 -5.59 0.63 6.90
N ASP A 20 -6.09 -0.28 7.74
CA ASP A 20 -6.46 -1.63 7.32
C ASP A 20 -7.55 -1.64 6.26
N ARG A 21 -8.58 -0.80 6.41
CA ARG A 21 -9.62 -0.66 5.38
C ARG A 21 -9.08 -0.15 4.04
N ASN A 22 -8.05 0.71 4.05
CA ASN A 22 -7.43 1.17 2.80
C ASN A 22 -6.49 0.12 2.19
N ARG A 23 -5.85 -0.73 3.00
CA ARG A 23 -5.13 -1.92 2.50
C ARG A 23 -6.10 -2.87 1.80
N ASP A 24 -7.22 -3.17 2.44
CA ASP A 24 -8.27 -4.03 1.87
C ASP A 24 -8.83 -3.42 0.57
N ALA A 25 -9.17 -2.13 0.59
CA ALA A 25 -9.68 -1.43 -0.59
C ALA A 25 -8.73 -1.54 -1.79
N LEU A 26 -7.42 -1.36 -1.58
CA LEU A 26 -6.42 -1.54 -2.62
C LEU A 26 -6.44 -2.95 -3.21
N ILE A 27 -6.47 -3.98 -2.37
CA ILE A 27 -6.53 -5.38 -2.81
C ILE A 27 -7.79 -5.63 -3.66
N GLU A 28 -8.94 -5.12 -3.21
CA GLU A 28 -10.21 -5.28 -3.93
C GLU A 28 -10.18 -4.65 -5.34
N THR A 29 -9.41 -3.58 -5.57
CA THR A 29 -9.29 -3.00 -6.92
C THR A 29 -8.71 -3.97 -7.95
N ALA A 30 -7.86 -4.91 -7.53
CA ALA A 30 -7.21 -5.89 -8.40
C ALA A 30 -7.77 -7.31 -8.23
N ARG A 31 -8.43 -7.63 -7.11
CA ARG A 31 -8.93 -8.98 -6.82
C ARG A 31 -9.83 -9.48 -7.95
N GLY A 32 -9.59 -10.73 -8.38
CA GLY A 32 -10.36 -11.41 -9.41
C GLY A 32 -10.07 -10.97 -10.85
N LEU A 33 -9.12 -10.05 -11.09
CA LEU A 33 -8.64 -9.77 -12.45
C LEU A 33 -7.85 -10.95 -13.00
N SER A 34 -7.84 -11.07 -14.33
CA SER A 34 -6.86 -11.89 -15.04
C SER A 34 -5.46 -11.27 -14.94
N GLU A 35 -4.41 -12.06 -15.11
CA GLU A 35 -3.03 -11.55 -15.20
C GLU A 35 -2.88 -10.47 -16.28
N ALA A 36 -3.57 -10.63 -17.41
CA ALA A 36 -3.55 -9.68 -18.51
C ALA A 36 -4.21 -8.34 -18.13
N ASP A 37 -5.38 -8.39 -17.48
CA ASP A 37 -6.09 -7.18 -17.05
C ASP A 37 -5.36 -6.48 -15.90
N ALA A 38 -4.80 -7.24 -14.96
CA ALA A 38 -4.03 -6.70 -13.84
C ALA A 38 -2.77 -5.95 -14.29
N ARG A 39 -2.17 -6.36 -15.42
CA ARG A 39 -1.02 -5.70 -16.05
C ARG A 39 -1.39 -4.66 -17.10
N ARG A 40 -2.68 -4.50 -17.39
CA ARG A 40 -3.12 -3.63 -18.47
C ARG A 40 -2.81 -2.17 -18.14
N ARG A 41 -2.01 -1.54 -19.00
CA ARG A 41 -1.69 -0.11 -18.90
C ARG A 41 -2.78 0.70 -19.59
N LEU A 42 -3.54 1.44 -18.79
CA LEU A 42 -4.68 2.27 -19.25
C LEU A 42 -4.39 3.77 -19.15
N VAL A 43 -3.26 4.14 -18.56
CA VAL A 43 -2.80 5.52 -18.38
C VAL A 43 -1.34 5.66 -18.78
N ALA A 44 -0.89 6.89 -19.00
CA ALA A 44 0.47 7.17 -19.47
C ALA A 44 1.56 6.88 -18.42
N SER A 45 1.24 6.83 -17.12
CA SER A 45 2.18 6.41 -16.07
C SER A 45 2.42 4.88 -16.08
N LEU A 46 3.31 4.39 -15.22
CA LEU A 46 3.51 2.94 -14.97
C LEU A 46 2.37 2.31 -14.14
N THR A 47 1.27 3.04 -13.94
CA THR A 47 0.16 2.64 -13.10
C THR A 47 -0.70 1.59 -13.80
N THR A 48 -0.79 0.42 -13.18
CA THR A 48 -1.64 -0.72 -13.53
C THR A 48 -2.25 -1.26 -12.22
N PRO A 49 -3.34 -2.06 -12.27
CA PRO A 49 -3.89 -2.64 -11.04
C PRO A 49 -2.85 -3.38 -10.18
N ILE A 50 -2.00 -4.20 -10.81
CA ILE A 50 -0.95 -4.94 -10.07
C ILE A 50 0.19 -4.03 -9.58
N SER A 51 0.57 -3.01 -10.34
CA SER A 51 1.66 -2.12 -9.91
C SER A 51 1.28 -1.23 -8.73
N LEU A 52 0.00 -0.92 -8.53
CA LEU A 52 -0.48 -0.22 -7.34
C LEU A 52 -0.25 -1.04 -6.07
N LEU A 53 -0.51 -2.35 -6.12
CA LEU A 53 -0.24 -3.26 -4.98
C LEU A 53 1.25 -3.42 -4.72
N LYS A 54 2.05 -3.57 -5.78
CA LYS A 54 3.52 -3.63 -5.66
C LYS A 54 4.08 -2.37 -5.01
N HIS A 55 3.59 -1.21 -5.44
CA HIS A 55 3.96 0.08 -4.89
C HIS A 55 3.57 0.19 -3.42
N ALA A 56 2.35 -0.23 -3.07
CA ALA A 56 1.87 -0.23 -1.69
C ALA A 56 2.74 -1.12 -0.77
N ALA A 57 3.12 -2.31 -1.22
CA ALA A 57 4.04 -3.19 -0.50
C ALA A 57 5.43 -2.54 -0.29
N ALA A 58 5.95 -1.83 -1.30
CA ALA A 58 7.19 -1.08 -1.15
C ALA A 58 7.05 0.08 -0.15
N ALA A 59 5.92 0.80 -0.17
CA ALA A 59 5.65 1.89 0.77
C ALA A 59 5.62 1.40 2.23
N GLU A 60 5.00 0.24 2.50
CA GLU A 60 5.04 -0.43 3.81
C GLU A 60 6.50 -0.67 4.26
N ARG A 61 7.34 -1.21 3.38
CA ARG A 61 8.74 -1.49 3.71
C ARG A 61 9.56 -0.23 3.94
N ILE A 62 9.36 0.80 3.11
CA ILE A 62 10.09 2.07 3.24
C ILE A 62 9.79 2.73 4.59
N TRP A 63 8.51 2.78 4.96
CA TRP A 63 8.12 3.47 6.20
C TRP A 63 8.36 2.63 7.44
N PHE A 64 7.91 1.38 7.47
CA PHE A 64 7.98 0.60 8.69
C PHE A 64 9.32 -0.14 8.81
N GLN A 65 9.79 -0.81 7.76
CA GLN A 65 11.01 -1.61 7.83
C GLN A 65 12.28 -0.74 7.79
N ARG A 66 12.47 0.06 6.74
CA ARG A 66 13.66 0.91 6.60
C ARG A 66 13.69 2.02 7.65
N PHE A 67 12.59 2.78 7.81
CA PHE A 67 12.61 3.97 8.65
C PHE A 67 12.32 3.67 10.14
N TRP A 68 11.19 3.06 10.47
CA TRP A 68 10.84 2.80 11.88
C TRP A 68 11.65 1.67 12.52
N ALA A 69 11.85 0.54 11.84
CA ALA A 69 12.68 -0.54 12.37
C ALA A 69 14.18 -0.32 12.11
N GLY A 70 14.56 0.63 11.24
CA GLY A 70 15.96 0.96 10.97
C GLY A 70 16.70 -0.14 10.20
N LEU A 71 15.96 -0.98 9.46
CA LEU A 71 16.55 -2.08 8.70
C LEU A 71 17.31 -1.57 7.49
N GLU A 72 18.39 -2.27 7.16
CA GLU A 72 19.05 -2.12 5.88
C GLU A 72 18.18 -2.71 4.75
N GLU A 73 18.49 -2.34 3.50
CA GLU A 73 17.73 -2.81 2.35
C GLU A 73 17.68 -4.34 2.25
N SER A 74 18.82 -4.98 2.49
CA SER A 74 18.99 -6.43 2.41
C SER A 74 18.25 -7.20 3.51
N GLU A 75 17.79 -6.51 4.56
CA GLU A 75 17.06 -7.09 5.69
C GLU A 75 15.54 -6.95 5.52
N CYS A 76 15.11 -6.16 4.54
CA CYS A 76 13.70 -6.03 4.18
C CYS A 76 13.21 -7.27 3.45
N ASP A 77 11.94 -7.61 3.64
CA ASP A 77 11.29 -8.77 2.99
C ASP A 77 10.83 -8.52 1.55
N GLY A 78 11.52 -7.63 0.84
CA GLY A 78 11.28 -7.30 -0.56
C GLY A 78 11.74 -5.89 -0.91
N TYR A 79 11.25 -5.39 -2.06
CA TYR A 79 11.71 -4.12 -2.62
C TYR A 79 11.36 -2.93 -1.72
N ALA A 80 12.38 -2.16 -1.30
CA ALA A 80 12.24 -1.11 -0.29
C ALA A 80 12.98 0.19 -0.66
N LYS A 81 13.07 0.51 -1.96
CA LYS A 81 13.66 1.77 -2.45
C LYS A 81 12.59 2.78 -2.79
N ARG A 82 12.84 4.06 -2.46
CA ARG A 82 11.94 5.18 -2.80
C ARG A 82 12.25 5.75 -4.19
N ASP A 83 12.01 4.94 -5.23
CA ASP A 83 12.20 5.28 -6.65
C ASP A 83 11.07 4.70 -7.54
N GLU A 84 11.20 4.83 -8.87
CA GLU A 84 10.22 4.35 -9.84
C GLU A 84 10.07 2.83 -9.87
N GLY A 85 11.06 2.08 -9.36
CA GLY A 85 11.02 0.61 -9.32
C GLY A 85 9.88 0.06 -8.46
N THR A 86 9.29 0.88 -7.60
CA THR A 86 8.10 0.53 -6.83
C THR A 86 6.86 0.22 -7.68
N PHE A 87 6.81 0.69 -8.93
CA PHE A 87 5.73 0.37 -9.89
C PHE A 87 6.12 -0.71 -10.91
N THR A 88 7.36 -1.20 -10.87
CA THR A 88 7.82 -2.22 -11.81
C THR A 88 7.40 -3.58 -11.31
N VAL A 89 6.62 -4.28 -12.14
CA VAL A 89 6.22 -5.67 -11.90
C VAL A 89 6.78 -6.53 -13.03
N THR A 90 7.54 -7.57 -12.69
CA THR A 90 8.17 -8.46 -13.67
C THR A 90 7.19 -9.52 -14.18
N ASP A 91 7.56 -10.21 -15.25
CA ASP A 91 6.70 -11.23 -15.89
C ASP A 91 6.49 -12.48 -15.01
N ASP A 92 7.37 -12.71 -14.04
CA ASP A 92 7.31 -13.83 -13.08
C ASP A 92 6.51 -13.52 -11.81
N GLU A 93 6.13 -12.27 -11.57
CA GLU A 93 5.38 -11.86 -10.38
C GLU A 93 3.87 -11.93 -10.61
N THR A 94 3.21 -13.05 -10.25
CA THR A 94 1.75 -13.20 -10.45
C THR A 94 0.94 -12.22 -9.59
N LEU A 95 -0.31 -11.94 -9.98
CA LEU A 95 -1.21 -11.09 -9.19
C LEU A 95 -1.41 -11.65 -7.77
N ALA A 96 -1.56 -12.96 -7.64
CA ALA A 96 -1.70 -13.62 -6.34
C ALA A 96 -0.45 -13.40 -5.47
N ASP A 97 0.74 -13.59 -6.03
CA ASP A 97 1.99 -13.41 -5.29
C ASP A 97 2.18 -11.95 -4.82
N VAL A 98 1.79 -10.97 -5.65
CA VAL A 98 1.86 -9.55 -5.31
C VAL A 98 0.83 -9.16 -4.24
N ILE A 99 -0.37 -9.74 -4.26
CA ILE A 99 -1.35 -9.58 -3.16
C ILE A 99 -0.76 -10.15 -1.87
N ASP A 100 -0.27 -11.39 -1.89
CA ASP A 100 0.30 -12.03 -0.72
C ASP A 100 1.53 -11.26 -0.20
N GLU A 101 2.34 -10.69 -1.10
CA GLU A 101 3.46 -9.81 -0.76
C GLU A 101 2.98 -8.56 -0.01
N PHE A 102 1.94 -7.89 -0.50
CA PHE A 102 1.39 -6.71 0.14
C PHE A 102 0.78 -7.03 1.52
N GLU A 103 0.08 -8.17 1.64
CA GLU A 103 -0.48 -8.63 2.91
C GLU A 103 0.63 -8.94 3.93
N ARG A 104 1.71 -9.62 3.52
CA ARG A 104 2.89 -9.89 4.38
C ARG A 104 3.57 -8.60 4.82
N ALA A 105 3.81 -7.67 3.90
CA ALA A 105 4.42 -6.38 4.22
C ALA A 105 3.56 -5.58 5.21
N SER A 106 2.23 -5.55 4.99
CA SER A 106 1.26 -4.92 5.88
C SER A 106 1.26 -5.53 7.28
N GLN A 107 1.34 -6.86 7.38
CA GLN A 107 1.41 -7.56 8.67
C GLN A 107 2.69 -7.17 9.44
N ARG A 108 3.84 -7.18 8.77
CA ARG A 108 5.10 -6.77 9.39
C ARG A 108 5.10 -5.30 9.81
N SER A 109 4.44 -4.43 9.04
CA SER A 109 4.24 -3.04 9.43
C SER A 109 3.45 -2.89 10.73
N ARG A 110 2.38 -3.68 10.94
CA ARG A 110 1.64 -3.69 12.21
C ARG A 110 2.54 -4.11 13.38
N GLU A 111 3.33 -5.15 13.20
CA GLU A 111 4.26 -5.65 14.22
C GLU A 111 5.36 -4.65 14.59
N ILE A 112 5.80 -3.83 13.63
CA ILE A 112 6.76 -2.76 13.87
C ILE A 112 6.07 -1.58 14.55
N ALA A 113 4.92 -1.15 14.04
CA ALA A 113 4.17 -0.01 14.57
C ALA A 113 3.75 -0.20 16.03
N ALA A 114 3.43 -1.44 16.43
CA ALA A 114 3.07 -1.79 17.81
C ALA A 114 4.21 -1.62 18.83
N ARG A 115 5.46 -1.41 18.39
CA ARG A 115 6.63 -1.19 19.26
C ARG A 115 6.84 0.27 19.66
N PHE A 116 6.05 1.18 19.09
CA PHE A 116 6.19 2.62 19.27
C PHE A 116 4.87 3.22 19.70
N ASP A 117 4.92 4.25 20.54
CA ASP A 117 3.76 5.09 20.85
C ASP A 117 3.48 6.06 19.70
N LEU A 118 2.25 6.60 19.64
CA LEU A 118 1.85 7.51 18.55
C LEU A 118 2.70 8.80 18.51
N ASP A 119 3.18 9.22 19.67
CA ASP A 119 4.01 10.43 19.85
C ASP A 119 5.52 10.17 19.73
N ASP A 120 5.95 8.91 19.58
CA ASP A 120 7.35 8.62 19.28
C ASP A 120 7.74 9.26 17.96
N THR A 121 8.98 9.78 17.90
CA THR A 121 9.48 10.51 16.73
C THR A 121 10.86 10.05 16.30
N LYS A 122 11.13 10.13 14.99
CA LYS A 122 12.45 9.97 14.38
C LYS A 122 12.71 11.08 13.38
N ASP A 123 13.98 11.46 13.21
CA ASP A 123 14.37 12.41 12.17
C ASP A 123 14.45 11.70 10.82
N ASN A 124 13.77 12.25 9.82
CA ASN A 124 13.79 11.83 8.43
C ASN A 124 14.47 12.90 7.57
N PRO A 125 15.48 12.58 6.74
CA PRO A 125 16.18 13.57 5.92
C PRO A 125 15.31 14.36 4.93
N ARG A 126 14.16 13.80 4.52
CA ARG A 126 13.24 14.42 3.54
C ARG A 126 12.04 15.08 4.21
N GLU A 127 11.47 14.41 5.20
CA GLU A 127 10.21 14.84 5.82
C GLU A 127 10.40 15.60 7.15
N GLY A 128 11.64 15.71 7.64
CA GLY A 128 11.95 16.33 8.94
C GLY A 128 11.62 15.41 10.11
N LYS A 129 11.19 15.96 11.24
CA LYS A 129 10.83 15.17 12.43
C LYS A 129 9.47 14.50 12.22
N VAL A 130 9.46 13.18 12.12
CA VAL A 130 8.27 12.37 11.82
C VAL A 130 7.83 11.60 13.05
N SER A 131 6.53 11.63 13.37
CA SER A 131 5.94 10.82 14.44
C SER A 131 5.27 9.55 13.92
N MET A 132 5.11 8.52 14.77
CA MET A 132 4.40 7.29 14.40
C MET A 132 2.95 7.61 13.97
N ARG A 133 2.29 8.54 14.67
CA ARG A 133 0.98 9.07 14.29
C ARG A 133 0.98 9.62 12.87
N TRP A 134 1.96 10.46 12.54
CA TRP A 134 2.05 11.01 11.19
C TRP A 134 2.30 9.92 10.16
N THR A 135 3.17 8.94 10.43
CA THR A 135 3.44 7.84 9.49
C THR A 135 2.17 7.05 9.19
N LEU A 136 1.40 6.67 10.22
CA LEU A 136 0.14 5.94 10.01
C LEU A 136 -0.87 6.77 9.19
N LEU A 137 -1.01 8.06 9.47
CA LEU A 137 -1.87 8.97 8.71
C LEU A 137 -1.38 9.16 7.26
N ALA A 138 -0.07 9.24 7.04
CA ALA A 138 0.52 9.35 5.71
C ALA A 138 0.26 8.07 4.89
N MET A 139 0.36 6.89 5.51
CA MET A 139 0.04 5.62 4.86
C MET A 139 -1.46 5.51 4.51
N ILE A 140 -2.36 5.99 5.37
CA ILE A 140 -3.79 6.09 5.04
C ILE A 140 -4.00 6.96 3.81
N GLN A 141 -3.39 8.14 3.78
CA GLN A 141 -3.49 9.06 2.63
C GLN A 141 -2.97 8.42 1.34
N GLU A 142 -1.82 7.75 1.41
CA GLU A 142 -1.19 7.09 0.27
C GLU A 142 -2.09 6.00 -0.31
N PHE A 143 -2.62 5.13 0.55
CA PHE A 143 -3.45 4.02 0.10
C PHE A 143 -4.83 4.44 -0.36
N ALA A 144 -5.47 5.41 0.31
CA ALA A 144 -6.74 5.96 -0.15
C ALA A 144 -6.61 6.58 -1.56
N ARG A 145 -5.50 7.29 -1.82
CA ARG A 145 -5.22 7.87 -3.14
C ARG A 145 -5.09 6.79 -4.21
N HIS A 146 -4.32 5.74 -3.92
CA HIS A 146 -4.08 4.66 -4.88
C HIS A 146 -5.28 3.72 -5.04
N ALA A 147 -6.09 3.50 -4.01
CA ALA A 147 -7.36 2.80 -4.14
C ALA A 147 -8.28 3.54 -5.12
N GLY A 148 -8.39 4.87 -5.00
CA GLY A 148 -9.16 5.67 -5.96
C GLY A 148 -8.60 5.59 -7.39
N HIS A 149 -7.29 5.51 -7.58
CA HIS A 149 -6.71 5.22 -8.90
C HIS A 149 -7.10 3.83 -9.40
N GLY A 150 -7.02 2.81 -8.53
CA GLY A 150 -7.40 1.43 -8.84
C GLY A 150 -8.86 1.29 -9.23
N ASP A 151 -9.77 1.99 -8.56
CA ASP A 151 -11.21 2.02 -8.90
C ASP A 151 -11.44 2.50 -10.33
N ILE A 152 -10.76 3.57 -10.76
CA ILE A 152 -10.86 4.11 -12.13
C ILE A 152 -10.30 3.13 -13.17
N LEU A 153 -9.19 2.44 -12.86
CA LEU A 153 -8.66 1.40 -13.75
C LEU A 153 -9.64 0.23 -13.84
N ARG A 154 -10.24 -0.16 -12.71
CA ARG A 154 -11.19 -1.27 -12.65
C ARG A 154 -12.45 -0.95 -13.44
N GLU A 155 -12.97 0.26 -13.32
CA GLU A 155 -14.09 0.74 -14.14
C GLU A 155 -13.79 0.61 -15.63
N GLN A 156 -12.60 1.01 -16.09
CA GLN A 156 -12.20 0.93 -17.49
C GLN A 156 -12.02 -0.51 -18.00
N ILE A 157 -11.63 -1.44 -17.12
CA ILE A 157 -11.51 -2.86 -17.44
C ILE A 157 -12.89 -3.52 -17.55
N ASP A 158 -13.72 -3.34 -16.52
CA ASP A 158 -15.01 -4.03 -16.40
C ASP A 158 -16.08 -3.43 -17.32
N LYS A 159 -15.97 -2.12 -17.62
CA LYS A 159 -16.91 -1.38 -18.45
C LYS A 159 -16.16 -0.50 -19.46
N PRO A 160 -15.53 -1.09 -20.48
CA PRO A 160 -14.82 -0.31 -21.49
C PRO A 160 -15.79 0.68 -22.14
N VAL A 161 -15.43 1.97 -22.18
CA VAL A 161 -16.20 2.94 -22.95
C VAL A 161 -16.12 2.51 -24.41
N VAL A 162 -17.26 2.13 -25.00
CA VAL A 162 -17.34 1.84 -26.43
C VAL A 162 -17.03 3.14 -27.17
N SER A 163 -15.89 3.18 -27.85
CA SER A 163 -15.51 4.29 -28.72
C SER A 163 -16.63 4.53 -29.74
N ARG A 164 -17.15 5.77 -29.79
CA ARG A 164 -18.05 6.22 -30.87
C ARG A 164 -17.26 6.53 -32.13
#